data_AF-A0A661BVF3-F1
#
_entry.id   AF-A0A661BVF3-F1
#
_cell.length_a   1.000
_cell.length_b   1.000
_cell.length_c   1.000
_cell.angle_alpha   90.00
_cell.angle_beta   90.00
_cell.angle_gamma   90.00
#
_symmetry.space_group_name_H-M   'P 1'
#
loop_
_entity.id
_entity.type
_entity.pdbx_description
1 polymer ?
#
loop_
_entity_poly.entity_id
_entity_poly.type
_entity_poly.pdbx_seq_one_letter_code
_entity_poly.pdbx_strand_id
1 'polypeptide(L)'
;MINNETRANEATTNEATALKSTSKKTSKIRKRRWAKRIHIRAAKIKKQLQIENNFHKAMGEIRTTTDRYRQSYLRWILNNMFGLFSYETGLQAIHDNSAYEKWLFANGEKNFSQRRRARRENTKLFQCLPER
;
A
#
# COMPACT_ATOMS: atom_id res chain seq x y z
N MET A 1 -37.68 -68.09 10.86
CA MET A 1 -38.03 -66.65 10.78
C MET A 1 -36.91 -65.84 11.44
N ILE A 2 -35.84 -65.55 10.71
CA ILE A 2 -34.72 -64.70 11.15
C ILE A 2 -34.22 -64.06 9.86
N ASN A 3 -34.19 -62.72 9.74
CA ASN A 3 -33.39 -61.94 8.75
C ASN A 3 -33.75 -60.44 8.65
N ASN A 4 -34.61 -59.88 9.50
CA ASN A 4 -34.98 -58.45 9.39
C ASN A 4 -34.14 -57.49 10.27
N GLU A 5 -33.47 -57.96 11.33
CA GLU A 5 -32.68 -57.10 12.23
C GLU A 5 -31.30 -56.74 11.68
N THR A 6 -30.68 -57.60 10.87
CA THR A 6 -29.35 -57.35 10.27
C THR A 6 -29.39 -56.20 9.25
N ARG A 7 -30.47 -56.06 8.48
CA ARG A 7 -30.61 -54.96 7.49
C ARG A 7 -30.75 -53.57 8.13
N ALA A 8 -31.40 -53.46 9.28
CA ALA A 8 -31.56 -52.18 9.98
C ALA A 8 -30.24 -51.68 10.58
N ASN A 9 -29.38 -52.59 11.05
CA ASN A 9 -28.08 -52.27 11.63
C ASN A 9 -27.02 -51.90 10.56
N GLU A 10 -27.10 -52.49 9.37
CA GLU A 10 -26.27 -52.12 8.21
C GLU A 10 -26.66 -50.74 7.63
N ALA A 11 -27.96 -50.43 7.57
CA ALA A 11 -28.42 -49.11 7.10
C ALA A 11 -27.95 -47.97 8.01
N THR A 12 -28.06 -48.15 9.33
CA THR A 12 -27.64 -47.15 10.33
C THR A 12 -26.13 -46.97 10.41
N THR A 13 -25.34 -48.04 10.22
CA THR A 13 -23.87 -47.95 10.14
C THR A 13 -23.39 -47.28 8.85
N ASN A 14 -24.06 -47.51 7.72
CA ASN A 14 -23.78 -46.85 6.44
C ASN A 14 -24.13 -45.35 6.46
N GLU A 15 -25.22 -44.94 7.12
CA GLU A 15 -25.55 -43.52 7.31
C GLU A 15 -24.55 -42.81 8.24
N ALA A 16 -24.17 -43.44 9.34
CA ALA A 16 -23.20 -42.86 10.28
C ALA A 16 -21.80 -42.67 9.66
N THR A 17 -21.39 -43.60 8.79
CA THR A 17 -20.12 -43.49 8.05
C THR A 17 -20.19 -42.42 6.95
N ALA A 18 -21.31 -42.31 6.23
CA ALA A 18 -21.56 -41.24 5.28
C ALA A 18 -21.51 -39.85 5.93
N LEU A 19 -22.19 -39.66 7.06
CA LEU A 19 -22.18 -38.42 7.87
C LEU A 19 -20.77 -38.06 8.39
N LYS A 20 -19.99 -39.07 8.83
CA LYS A 20 -18.58 -38.85 9.22
C LYS A 20 -17.72 -38.44 8.02
N SER A 21 -17.98 -38.99 6.83
CA SER A 21 -17.23 -38.65 5.62
C SER A 21 -17.53 -37.22 5.13
N THR A 22 -18.78 -36.77 5.20
CA THR A 22 -19.20 -35.41 4.82
C THR A 22 -18.70 -34.38 5.83
N SER A 23 -18.73 -34.69 7.13
CA SER A 23 -18.09 -33.90 8.20
C SER A 23 -16.58 -33.73 7.97
N LYS A 24 -15.86 -34.81 7.64
CA LYS A 24 -14.43 -34.74 7.30
C LYS A 24 -14.17 -33.88 6.05
N LYS A 25 -15.00 -33.99 5.01
CA LYS A 25 -14.91 -33.18 3.78
C LYS A 25 -15.17 -31.69 4.06
N THR A 26 -16.21 -31.35 4.81
CA THR A 26 -16.55 -29.95 5.17
C THR A 26 -15.46 -29.31 6.04
N SER A 27 -14.90 -30.05 7.00
CA SER A 27 -13.75 -29.61 7.80
C SER A 27 -12.53 -29.27 6.94
N LYS A 28 -12.18 -30.14 5.98
CA LYS A 28 -11.10 -29.88 5.01
C LYS A 28 -11.35 -28.61 4.19
N ILE A 29 -12.59 -28.40 3.72
CA ILE A 29 -12.97 -27.19 2.97
C ILE A 29 -12.82 -25.93 3.85
N ARG A 30 -13.28 -25.97 5.10
CA ARG A 30 -13.16 -24.85 6.04
C ARG A 30 -11.69 -24.49 6.30
N LYS A 31 -10.82 -25.48 6.53
CA LYS A 31 -9.38 -25.27 6.72
C LYS A 31 -8.74 -24.58 5.50
N ARG A 32 -9.04 -25.06 4.28
CA ARG A 32 -8.57 -24.43 3.03
C ARG A 32 -9.05 -22.99 2.88
N ARG A 33 -10.34 -22.72 3.14
CA ARG A 33 -10.89 -21.36 3.07
C ARG A 33 -10.25 -20.43 4.10
N TRP A 34 -10.02 -20.92 5.32
CA TRP A 34 -9.34 -20.16 6.37
C TRP A 34 -7.91 -19.83 5.96
N ALA A 35 -7.13 -20.81 5.51
CA ALA A 35 -5.77 -20.59 5.00
C ALA A 35 -5.75 -19.53 3.88
N LYS A 36 -6.67 -19.63 2.90
CA LYS A 36 -6.81 -18.63 1.83
C LYS A 36 -7.08 -17.22 2.39
N ARG A 37 -7.95 -17.08 3.39
CA ARG A 37 -8.22 -15.78 4.04
C ARG A 37 -6.99 -15.23 4.74
N ILE A 38 -6.23 -16.07 5.44
CA ILE A 38 -4.99 -15.67 6.10
C ILE A 38 -3.95 -15.20 5.08
N HIS A 39 -3.76 -15.92 3.97
CA HIS A 39 -2.85 -15.49 2.90
C HIS A 39 -3.25 -14.14 2.29
N ILE A 40 -4.54 -13.94 1.98
CA ILE A 40 -5.03 -12.65 1.48
C ILE A 40 -4.76 -11.53 2.48
N ARG A 41 -5.01 -11.78 3.78
CA ARG A 41 -4.75 -10.80 4.83
C ARG A 41 -3.25 -10.48 4.94
N ALA A 42 -2.39 -11.49 4.91
CA ALA A 42 -0.94 -11.31 4.96
C ALA A 42 -0.43 -10.50 3.77
N ALA A 43 -0.94 -10.76 2.55
CA ALA A 43 -0.58 -9.99 1.37
C ALA A 43 -0.98 -8.51 1.49
N LYS A 44 -2.18 -8.23 2.03
CA LYS A 44 -2.63 -6.85 2.29
C LYS A 44 -1.73 -6.15 3.31
N ILE A 45 -1.40 -6.81 4.43
CA ILE A 45 -0.50 -6.26 5.46
C ILE A 45 0.89 -6.00 4.86
N LYS A 46 1.43 -6.94 4.08
CA LYS A 46 2.72 -6.78 3.42
C LYS A 46 2.74 -5.55 2.50
N LYS A 47 1.68 -5.34 1.71
CA LYS A 47 1.56 -4.16 0.85
C LYS A 47 1.53 -2.87 1.68
N GLN A 48 0.75 -2.85 2.75
CA GLN A 48 0.64 -1.69 3.64
C GLN A 48 2.00 -1.32 4.25
N LEU A 49 2.72 -2.30 4.82
CA LEU A 49 4.05 -2.11 5.38
C LEU A 49 5.06 -1.62 4.33
N GLN A 50 4.95 -2.08 3.09
CA GLN A 50 5.81 -1.62 2.01
C GLN A 50 5.58 -0.13 1.69
N ILE A 51 4.32 0.32 1.65
CA ILE A 51 3.97 1.72 1.43
C ILE A 51 4.50 2.58 2.59
N GLU A 52 4.28 2.15 3.83
CA GLU A 52 4.79 2.83 5.04
C GLU A 52 6.31 2.97 5.04
N ASN A 53 7.03 1.89 4.71
CA ASN A 53 8.48 1.92 4.60
C ASN A 53 8.97 2.87 3.51
N ASN A 54 8.30 2.88 2.35
CA ASN A 54 8.65 3.81 1.27
C ASN A 54 8.37 5.26 1.68
N PHE A 55 7.27 5.53 2.37
CA PHE A 55 6.98 6.84 2.94
C PHE A 55 8.08 7.29 3.91
N HIS A 56 8.46 6.46 4.87
CA HIS A 56 9.53 6.81 5.83
C HIS A 56 10.88 7.05 5.14
N LYS A 57 11.21 6.26 4.10
CA LYS A 57 12.41 6.50 3.28
C LYS A 57 12.35 7.85 2.58
N ALA A 58 11.22 8.18 1.95
CA ALA A 58 11.03 9.46 1.28
C ALA A 58 11.10 10.64 2.28
N MET A 59 10.53 10.47 3.47
CA MET A 59 10.63 11.47 4.56
C MET A 59 12.04 11.64 5.12
N GLY A 60 12.93 10.67 4.88
CA GLY A 60 14.37 10.83 5.12
C GLY A 60 14.97 12.03 4.40
N GLU A 61 14.39 12.45 3.27
CA GLU A 61 14.80 13.63 2.50
C GLU A 61 14.78 14.92 3.35
N ILE A 62 13.96 15.01 4.40
CA ILE A 62 13.92 16.15 5.32
C ILE A 62 15.30 16.45 5.94
N ARG A 63 16.10 15.39 6.16
CA ARG A 63 17.42 15.49 6.80
C ARG A 63 18.53 15.83 5.82
N THR A 64 18.32 15.56 4.52
CA THR A 64 19.36 15.69 3.49
C THR A 64 19.13 16.86 2.55
N THR A 65 17.89 17.36 2.44
CA THR A 65 17.58 18.47 1.54
C THR A 65 18.15 19.80 2.06
N THR A 66 18.80 20.55 1.17
CA THR A 66 19.28 21.92 1.42
C THR A 66 18.23 22.97 1.05
N ASP A 67 17.18 22.59 0.33
CA ASP A 67 16.07 23.49 -0.02
C ASP A 67 15.13 23.67 1.17
N ARG A 68 15.15 24.87 1.76
CA ARG A 68 14.30 25.27 2.89
C ARG A 68 12.81 25.08 2.61
N TYR A 69 12.37 25.34 1.38
CA TYR A 69 10.96 25.22 1.02
C TYR A 69 10.57 23.76 0.87
N ARG A 70 11.45 22.92 0.30
CA ARG A 70 11.25 21.47 0.24
C ARG A 70 11.16 20.89 1.63
N GLN A 71 12.06 21.30 2.53
CA GLN A 71 12.02 20.86 3.92
C GLN A 71 10.72 21.26 4.62
N SER A 72 10.26 22.49 4.41
CA SER A 72 9.01 23.00 4.99
C SER A 72 7.78 22.24 4.44
N TYR A 73 7.77 21.94 3.14
CA TYR A 73 6.72 21.14 2.51
C TYR A 73 6.64 19.73 3.08
N LEU A 74 7.80 19.05 3.21
CA LEU A 74 7.85 17.71 3.79
C LEU A 74 7.36 17.71 5.25
N ARG A 75 7.74 18.72 6.05
CA ARG A 75 7.22 18.89 7.42
C ARG A 75 5.71 19.15 7.44
N TRP A 76 5.20 19.93 6.49
CA TRP A 76 3.75 20.16 6.36
C TRP A 76 3.01 18.86 6.04
N ILE A 77 3.52 18.03 5.13
CA ILE A 77 2.95 16.70 4.86
C ILE A 77 2.93 15.86 6.14
N LEU A 78 4.05 15.81 6.88
CA LEU A 78 4.15 15.04 8.12
C LEU A 78 3.08 15.44 9.15
N ASN A 79 2.93 16.74 9.36
CA ASN A 79 1.99 17.28 10.35
C ASN A 79 0.52 17.05 9.96
N ASN A 80 0.24 16.84 8.68
CA ASN A 80 -1.10 16.57 8.16
C ASN A 80 -1.36 15.07 7.88
N MET A 81 -0.44 14.18 8.28
CA MET A 81 -0.68 12.75 8.27
C MET A 81 -1.88 12.40 9.15
N PHE A 82 -2.66 11.41 8.74
CA PHE A 82 -3.89 10.92 9.40
C PHE A 82 -5.07 11.90 9.44
N GLY A 83 -4.85 13.20 9.24
CA GLY A 83 -5.90 14.19 9.02
C GLY A 83 -6.25 14.35 7.54
N LEU A 84 -5.25 14.60 6.69
CA LEU A 84 -5.42 14.82 5.25
C LEU A 84 -4.80 13.72 4.39
N PHE A 85 -3.77 13.05 4.91
CA PHE A 85 -3.01 12.06 4.15
C PHE A 85 -3.01 10.69 4.82
N SER A 86 -3.25 9.65 4.02
CA SER A 86 -2.77 8.30 4.29
C SER A 86 -1.29 8.17 3.89
N TYR A 87 -0.63 7.09 4.29
CA TYR A 87 0.74 6.79 3.85
C TYR A 87 0.89 6.73 2.33
N GLU A 88 -0.11 6.23 1.62
CA GLU A 88 -0.08 6.14 0.15
C GLU A 88 -0.21 7.53 -0.48
N THR A 89 -1.19 8.33 -0.06
CA THR A 89 -1.41 9.68 -0.60
C THR A 89 -0.30 10.64 -0.18
N GLY A 90 0.25 10.49 1.03
CA GLY A 90 1.39 11.25 1.51
C GLY A 90 2.65 10.94 0.70
N LEU A 91 2.91 9.66 0.43
CA LEU A 91 4.01 9.24 -0.44
C LEU A 91 3.86 9.80 -1.86
N GLN A 92 2.64 9.78 -2.40
CA GLN A 92 2.35 10.38 -3.69
C GLN A 92 2.60 11.90 -3.68
N ALA A 93 2.14 12.61 -2.64
CA ALA A 93 2.34 14.06 -2.51
C ALA A 93 3.82 14.46 -2.37
N ILE A 94 4.66 13.61 -1.76
CA ILE A 94 6.11 13.83 -1.66
C ILE A 94 6.76 13.80 -3.04
N HIS A 95 6.36 12.86 -3.91
CA HIS A 95 6.95 12.66 -5.24
C HIS A 95 6.28 13.52 -6.33
N ASP A 96 5.10 14.07 -6.08
CA ASP A 96 4.40 14.93 -7.03
C ASP A 96 4.94 16.35 -7.00
N ASN A 97 5.75 16.69 -8.00
CA ASN A 97 6.27 18.04 -8.19
C ASN A 97 5.14 19.08 -8.35
N SER A 98 4.02 18.72 -8.96
CA SER A 98 2.91 19.66 -9.16
C SER A 98 2.21 20.00 -7.83
N ALA A 99 2.10 19.03 -6.92
CA ALA A 99 1.57 19.25 -5.57
C ALA A 99 2.50 20.17 -4.77
N TYR A 100 3.81 19.96 -4.86
CA TYR A 100 4.80 20.84 -4.27
C TYR A 100 4.73 22.27 -4.82
N GLU A 101 4.65 22.44 -6.14
CA GLU A 101 4.54 23.76 -6.78
C GLU A 101 3.27 24.50 -6.33
N LYS A 102 2.12 23.82 -6.26
CA LYS A 102 0.87 24.39 -5.76
C LYS A 102 0.97 24.82 -4.31
N TRP A 103 1.52 23.96 -3.45
CA TRP A 103 1.74 24.28 -2.04
C TRP A 103 2.67 25.48 -1.89
N LEU A 104 3.75 25.52 -2.67
CA LEU A 104 4.74 26.59 -2.62
C LEU A 104 4.18 27.93 -3.11
N PHE A 105 3.33 27.92 -4.14
CA PHE A 105 2.60 29.12 -4.59
C PHE A 105 1.67 29.66 -3.49
N ALA A 106 0.98 28.78 -2.77
CA ALA A 106 0.07 29.16 -1.69
C ALA A 106 0.79 29.66 -0.42
N ASN A 107 1.99 29.14 -0.12
CA ASN A 107 2.63 29.33 1.18
C ASN A 107 3.97 30.10 1.16
N GLY A 108 4.62 30.25 0.01
CA GLY A 108 6.05 30.60 -0.02
C GLY A 108 6.45 31.81 -0.84
N GLU A 109 5.91 32.03 -2.05
CA GLU A 109 6.36 33.18 -2.87
C GLU A 109 5.43 33.46 -4.06
N LYS A 110 5.01 34.73 -4.24
CA LYS A 110 4.31 35.22 -5.46
C LYS A 110 5.18 35.17 -6.73
N ASN A 111 6.50 34.99 -6.60
CA ASN A 111 7.48 35.09 -7.69
C ASN A 111 7.97 33.73 -8.24
N PHE A 112 7.32 32.61 -7.89
CA PHE A 112 7.74 31.28 -8.30
C PHE A 112 7.84 31.10 -9.84
N SER A 113 6.97 31.79 -10.58
CA SER A 113 6.97 31.85 -12.05
C SER A 113 8.28 32.39 -12.63
N GLN A 114 8.95 33.33 -11.95
CA GLN A 114 10.23 33.90 -12.39
C GLN A 114 11.41 32.93 -12.21
N ARG A 115 11.46 32.16 -11.12
CA ARG A 115 12.52 31.15 -10.90
C ARG A 115 12.43 29.97 -11.88
N ARG A 116 11.22 29.62 -12.33
CA ARG A 116 11.02 28.55 -13.32
C ARG A 116 11.51 28.94 -14.72
N ARG A 117 11.41 30.21 -15.13
CA ARG A 117 12.08 30.73 -16.34
C ARG A 117 13.60 30.65 -16.18
N ALA A 118 14.13 31.15 -15.06
CA ALA A 118 15.57 31.15 -14.81
C ALA A 118 16.19 29.74 -14.80
N ARG A 119 15.54 28.73 -14.20
CA ARG A 119 16.04 27.33 -14.25
C ARG A 119 16.00 26.73 -15.65
N ARG A 120 14.93 26.97 -16.42
CA ARG A 120 14.82 26.47 -17.80
C ARG A 120 15.87 27.09 -18.73
N GLU A 121 16.14 28.38 -18.56
CA GLU A 121 17.18 29.10 -19.29
C GLU A 121 18.59 28.62 -18.93
N ASN A 122 18.85 28.30 -17.65
CA ASN A 122 20.14 27.77 -17.20
C ASN A 122 20.40 26.33 -17.70
N THR A 123 19.38 25.48 -17.80
CA THR A 123 19.53 24.14 -18.43
C THR A 123 19.78 24.19 -19.93
N LYS A 124 19.34 25.25 -20.63
CA LYS A 124 19.67 25.44 -22.05
C LYS A 124 21.14 25.84 -22.25
N LEU A 125 21.71 26.59 -21.32
CA LEU A 125 23.13 26.99 -21.37
C LEU A 125 24.09 25.80 -21.27
N PHE A 126 23.73 24.75 -20.54
CA PHE A 126 24.56 23.53 -20.41
C PHE A 126 24.49 22.58 -21.61
N GLN A 127 23.54 22.76 -22.53
CA GLN A 127 23.45 21.93 -23.76
C GLN A 127 24.21 22.52 -24.95
N CYS A 128 24.87 23.67 -24.80
CA CYS A 128 25.63 24.34 -25.87
C CYS A 128 27.14 24.37 -25.65
N LEU A 129 27.70 23.59 -24.74
CA LEU A 129 29.15 23.46 -24.60
C LEU A 129 29.66 22.42 -25.62
N PRO A 130 30.46 22.83 -26.62
CA PRO A 130 31.09 21.87 -27.52
C PRO A 130 32.07 21.01 -26.72
N GLU A 131 31.92 19.69 -26.84
CA GLU A 131 32.90 18.72 -26.34
C GLU A 131 34.25 19.05 -26.99
N ARG A 132 35.24 19.35 -26.16
CA ARG A 132 36.64 19.53 -26.57
C ARG A 132 37.41 18.25 -26.33
#